data_AF-A0A7S2PXM5-F1
#
_entry.id   AF-A0A7S2PXM5-F1
#
_cell.length_a   1.000
_cell.length_b   1.000
_cell.length_c   1.000
_cell.angle_alpha   90.00
_cell.angle_beta   90.00
_cell.angle_gamma   90.00
#
_symmetry.space_group_name_H-M   'P 1'
#
loop_
_entity.id
_entity.type
_entity.pdbx_description
1 polymer ?
#
loop_
_entity_poly.entity_id
_entity_poly.type
_entity_poly.pdbx_seq_one_letter_code
_entity_poly.pdbx_strand_id
1 'polypeptide(L)'
;EDDGSLTCSYHAWRFNGEGETIHIPQISENELETIKSNPKSNCNSFPVQIVDGVLWTWPDSSDDAKIESALTPIPTNDYNGREVAEDRVWKGVWNFRELPYGHDFFIENVVDPAHVPVSHHNVVGSRYGELGLNMTTKTSLTKHGFSIGVKNNAEEGSGSTTSFTAPSQVLIEAPFGDDGAAQYLELYSSPSRPGFSNHVGRMVILKDKSLEMPKLLQQFTLPLPKWANHILASAFLHQDALFLHGQERSLAHNREYRTSQPANDSYSKAVMPCSTDKGVINFRNWMGRFAGGHIPFRGDTTMPAKNNDVVFDVWNSHTKHCSYCLAALKRLKMARTLAFLTSALIATIRPKFLSAVGSVISSLGFAGAGFGLSKLIGMFYKYEFSHADNH
;
A
#
# COMPACT_ATOMS: atom_id res chain seq x y z
N GLU A 1 13.04 -22.92 11.46
CA GLU A 1 12.84 -24.21 12.14
C GLU A 1 11.74 -24.09 13.20
N ASP A 2 11.26 -25.22 13.72
CA ASP A 2 10.18 -25.26 14.72
C ASP A 2 10.53 -24.51 16.02
N ASP A 3 11.82 -24.32 16.32
CA ASP A 3 12.31 -23.54 17.46
C ASP A 3 12.47 -22.04 17.18
N GLY A 4 12.02 -21.56 16.01
CA GLY A 4 12.07 -20.15 15.62
C GLY A 4 13.40 -19.69 15.02
N SER A 5 14.44 -20.53 14.98
CA SER A 5 15.70 -20.20 14.31
C SER A 5 15.59 -20.21 12.78
N LEU A 6 16.47 -19.46 12.13
CA LEU A 6 16.65 -19.46 10.67
C LEU A 6 17.74 -20.45 10.27
N THR A 7 17.50 -21.25 9.24
CA THR A 7 18.49 -22.17 8.66
C THR A 7 18.89 -21.71 7.26
N CYS A 8 20.19 -21.51 7.02
CA CYS A 8 20.73 -21.20 5.71
C CYS A 8 20.47 -22.38 4.75
N SER A 9 19.82 -22.12 3.62
CA SER A 9 19.49 -23.17 2.64
C SER A 9 20.69 -23.77 1.93
N TYR A 10 21.86 -23.12 1.97
CA TYR A 10 23.04 -23.59 1.24
C TYR A 10 23.90 -24.55 2.08
N HIS A 11 24.18 -24.20 3.34
CA HIS A 11 25.08 -24.98 4.21
C HIS A 11 24.46 -25.37 5.56
N ALA A 12 23.19 -25.07 5.78
CA ALA A 12 22.44 -25.40 6.99
C ALA A 12 22.98 -24.80 8.32
N TRP A 13 23.69 -23.67 8.23
CA TRP A 13 24.01 -22.83 9.40
C TRP A 13 22.72 -22.30 10.01
N ARG A 14 22.63 -22.26 11.34
CA ARG A 14 21.44 -21.80 12.05
C ARG A 14 21.71 -20.54 12.87
N PHE A 15 20.73 -19.64 12.88
CA PHE A 15 20.78 -18.36 13.58
C PHE A 15 19.53 -18.15 14.44
N ASN A 16 19.68 -17.63 15.66
CA ASN A 16 18.55 -17.28 16.54
C ASN A 16 17.93 -15.91 16.19
N GLY A 17 16.95 -15.45 16.97
CA GLY A 17 16.25 -14.17 16.76
C GLY A 17 17.13 -12.94 16.98
N GLU A 18 18.19 -13.10 17.75
CA GLU A 18 19.21 -12.10 18.04
C GLU A 18 20.26 -12.01 16.92
N GLY A 19 20.18 -12.90 15.93
CA GLY A 19 21.11 -12.97 14.79
C GLY A 19 22.39 -13.76 15.09
N GLU A 20 22.48 -14.40 16.25
CA GLU A 20 23.66 -15.16 16.67
C GLU A 20 23.73 -16.51 15.97
N THR A 21 24.93 -16.93 15.55
CA THR A 21 25.15 -18.29 15.04
C THR A 21 24.99 -19.30 16.18
N ILE A 22 24.03 -20.20 16.07
CA ILE A 22 23.75 -21.21 17.12
C ILE A 22 24.15 -22.64 16.73
N HIS A 23 24.32 -22.94 15.44
CA HIS A 23 24.67 -24.28 14.99
C HIS A 23 25.29 -24.29 13.58
N ILE A 24 26.34 -25.08 13.40
CA ILE A 24 27.00 -25.33 12.11
C ILE A 24 27.21 -26.84 11.97
N PRO A 25 26.52 -27.52 11.03
CA PRO A 25 26.53 -28.98 10.98
C PRO A 25 27.87 -29.62 10.58
N GLN A 26 28.81 -28.85 10.03
CA GLN A 26 30.07 -29.39 9.49
C GLN A 26 31.25 -29.37 10.47
N ILE A 27 31.06 -28.86 11.70
CA ILE A 27 32.16 -28.62 12.64
C ILE A 27 31.87 -29.23 14.01
N SER A 28 32.91 -29.35 14.83
CA SER A 28 32.79 -29.77 16.23
C SER A 28 32.24 -28.64 17.12
N GLU A 29 31.75 -28.99 18.31
CA GLU A 29 31.27 -28.01 19.31
C GLU A 29 32.39 -27.02 19.71
N ASN A 30 33.63 -27.48 19.81
CA ASN A 30 34.78 -26.63 20.13
C ASN A 30 35.04 -25.57 19.05
N GLU A 31 34.88 -25.95 17.78
CA GLU A 31 34.98 -25.00 16.66
C GLU A 31 33.79 -24.04 16.65
N LEU A 32 32.59 -24.52 16.98
CA LEU A 32 31.40 -23.68 17.07
C LEU A 32 31.56 -22.58 18.13
N GLU A 33 32.08 -22.90 19.32
CA GLU A 33 32.35 -21.90 20.36
C GLU A 33 33.37 -20.84 19.90
N THR A 34 34.38 -21.26 19.15
CA THR A 34 35.34 -20.33 18.52
C THR A 34 34.63 -19.40 17.52
N ILE A 35 33.73 -19.93 16.70
CA ILE A 35 32.97 -19.15 15.72
C ILE A 35 31.99 -18.19 16.39
N LYS A 36 31.26 -18.63 17.43
CA LYS A 36 30.35 -17.80 18.24
C LYS A 36 31.06 -16.61 18.88
N SER A 37 32.32 -16.78 19.28
CA SER A 37 33.12 -15.71 19.86
C SER A 37 33.52 -14.60 18.86
N ASN A 38 33.38 -14.86 17.55
CA ASN A 38 33.65 -13.89 16.51
C ASN A 38 32.36 -13.18 16.06
N PRO A 39 32.21 -11.86 16.32
CA PRO A 39 31.00 -11.12 15.94
C PRO A 39 30.68 -11.15 14.44
N LYS A 40 31.68 -11.38 13.57
CA LYS A 40 31.49 -11.49 12.11
C LYS A 40 30.74 -12.76 11.68
N SER A 41 30.60 -13.71 12.59
CA SER A 41 29.81 -14.91 12.38
C SER A 41 28.32 -14.66 12.57
N ASN A 42 27.93 -13.53 13.17
CA ASN A 42 26.54 -13.20 13.43
C ASN A 42 25.91 -12.39 12.28
N CYS A 43 24.59 -12.46 12.20
CA CYS A 43 23.76 -11.64 11.34
C CYS A 43 23.26 -10.41 12.10
N ASN A 44 22.87 -9.36 11.36
CA ASN A 44 22.17 -8.23 11.97
C ASN A 44 20.79 -8.67 12.45
N SER A 45 20.41 -8.26 13.66
CA SER A 45 19.04 -8.35 14.17
C SER A 45 18.45 -6.96 14.36
N PHE A 46 17.20 -6.77 13.95
CA PHE A 46 16.53 -5.48 13.94
C PHE A 46 15.39 -5.49 14.96
N PRO A 47 15.17 -4.41 15.72
CA PRO A 47 14.00 -4.29 16.58
C PRO A 47 12.72 -4.43 15.77
N VAL A 48 11.82 -5.30 16.24
CA VAL A 48 10.53 -5.55 15.59
C VAL A 48 9.40 -5.59 16.60
N GLN A 49 8.21 -5.19 16.15
CA GLN A 49 6.98 -5.27 16.93
C GLN A 49 5.82 -5.65 16.00
N ILE A 50 4.84 -6.38 16.52
CA ILE A 50 3.59 -6.66 15.80
C ILE A 50 2.48 -5.84 16.45
N VAL A 51 1.94 -4.88 15.71
CA VAL A 51 0.83 -4.03 16.17
C VAL A 51 -0.25 -4.03 15.08
N ASP A 52 -1.48 -4.32 15.51
CA ASP A 52 -2.66 -4.38 14.63
C ASP A 52 -2.49 -5.32 13.41
N GLY A 53 -1.78 -6.44 13.63
CA GLY A 53 -1.51 -7.43 12.59
C GLY A 53 -0.48 -7.00 11.53
N VAL A 54 0.24 -5.90 11.75
CA VAL A 54 1.34 -5.42 10.90
C VAL A 54 2.67 -5.61 11.63
N LEU A 55 3.68 -6.10 10.91
CA LEU A 55 5.06 -6.17 11.39
C LEU A 55 5.74 -4.81 11.17
N TRP A 56 6.19 -4.22 12.27
CA TRP A 56 6.96 -2.99 12.29
C TRP A 56 8.42 -3.35 12.51
N THR A 57 9.31 -2.72 11.74
CA THR A 57 10.75 -2.91 11.83
C THR A 57 11.41 -1.56 12.01
N TRP A 58 12.29 -1.44 12.99
CA TRP A 58 13.23 -0.33 13.07
C TRP A 58 14.45 -0.68 12.21
N PRO A 59 14.73 0.02 11.09
CA PRO A 59 15.71 -0.41 10.10
C PRO A 59 17.17 -0.06 10.50
N ASP A 60 17.48 -0.17 11.79
CA ASP A 60 18.81 -0.03 12.37
C ASP A 60 19.01 -1.13 13.42
N SER A 61 20.11 -1.86 13.31
CA SER A 61 20.49 -2.97 14.19
C SER A 61 21.45 -2.55 15.31
N SER A 62 21.71 -1.25 15.47
CA SER A 62 22.55 -0.71 16.56
C SER A 62 21.91 -0.91 17.93
N ASP A 63 22.72 -0.89 19.00
CA ASP A 63 22.19 -0.99 20.37
C ASP A 63 21.39 0.25 20.77
N ASP A 64 21.79 1.44 20.30
CA ASP A 64 21.02 2.67 20.50
C ASP A 64 19.63 2.56 19.85
N ALA A 65 19.55 1.99 18.65
CA ALA A 65 18.27 1.77 17.96
C ALA A 65 17.32 0.83 18.74
N LYS A 66 17.84 -0.14 19.50
CA LYS A 66 17.00 -0.99 20.38
C LYS A 66 16.34 -0.16 21.49
N ILE A 67 17.07 0.80 22.05
CA ILE A 67 16.55 1.70 23.09
C ILE A 67 15.57 2.70 22.48
N GLU A 68 15.95 3.34 21.38
CA GLU A 68 15.12 4.35 20.71
C GLU A 68 13.79 3.77 20.21
N SER A 69 13.83 2.58 19.60
CA SER A 69 12.60 1.90 19.14
C SER A 69 11.69 1.50 20.30
N ALA A 70 12.23 1.13 21.47
CA ALA A 70 11.43 0.83 22.65
C ALA A 70 10.75 2.07 23.26
N LEU A 71 11.36 3.26 23.09
CA LEU A 71 10.83 4.53 23.59
C LEU A 71 9.95 5.28 22.59
N THR A 72 9.98 4.89 21.31
CA THR A 72 9.24 5.53 20.23
C THR A 72 7.93 4.80 19.98
N PRO A 73 6.77 5.44 20.19
CA PRO A 73 5.49 4.82 19.89
C PRO A 73 5.35 4.52 18.39
N ILE A 74 4.74 3.38 18.07
CA ILE A 74 4.36 3.07 16.70
C ILE A 74 3.28 4.05 16.24
N PRO A 75 3.43 4.69 15.06
CA PRO A 75 2.40 5.55 14.51
C PRO A 75 1.21 4.68 14.10
N THR A 76 0.16 4.68 14.93
CA THR A 76 -1.12 4.01 14.65
C THR A 76 -2.21 5.06 14.49
N ASN A 77 -3.36 4.68 13.93
CA ASN A 77 -4.52 5.57 13.97
C ASN A 77 -5.06 5.68 15.41
N ASP A 78 -4.72 6.77 16.09
CA ASP A 78 -5.15 7.12 17.44
C ASP A 78 -6.42 7.99 17.46
N TYR A 79 -7.08 8.11 16.31
CA TYR A 79 -8.28 8.92 16.11
C TYR A 79 -8.10 10.40 16.47
N ASN A 80 -6.89 10.94 16.26
CA ASN A 80 -6.48 12.29 16.69
C ASN A 80 -6.60 12.48 18.21
N GLY A 81 -6.21 11.46 18.97
CA GLY A 81 -6.25 11.46 20.44
C GLY A 81 -7.65 11.35 21.04
N ARG A 82 -8.67 11.00 20.25
CA ARG A 82 -10.04 10.84 20.75
C ARG A 82 -10.21 9.49 21.43
N GLU A 83 -10.83 9.49 22.61
CA GLU A 83 -11.31 8.27 23.24
C GLU A 83 -12.58 7.78 22.54
N VAL A 84 -12.52 6.60 21.92
CA VAL A 84 -13.60 6.05 21.11
C VAL A 84 -13.93 4.63 21.57
N ALA A 85 -15.21 4.36 21.81
CA ALA A 85 -15.69 3.02 22.13
C ALA A 85 -15.42 2.04 20.97
N GLU A 86 -14.95 0.84 21.28
CA GLU A 86 -14.52 -0.15 20.28
C GLU A 86 -15.62 -0.54 19.29
N ASP A 87 -16.89 -0.58 19.73
CA ASP A 87 -18.06 -0.93 18.92
C ASP A 87 -18.38 0.11 17.83
N ARG A 88 -17.92 1.36 18.01
CA ARG A 88 -17.97 2.42 17.00
C ARG A 88 -16.90 2.27 15.94
N VAL A 89 -15.87 1.46 16.17
CA VAL A 89 -14.73 1.32 15.26
C VAL A 89 -14.94 0.16 14.30
N TRP A 90 -14.97 0.45 13.01
CA TRP A 90 -14.84 -0.56 11.96
C TRP A 90 -13.47 -0.41 11.28
N LYS A 91 -12.71 -1.50 11.22
CA LYS A 91 -11.40 -1.55 10.52
C LYS A 91 -11.52 -2.39 9.26
N GLY A 92 -11.18 -1.78 8.12
CA GLY A 92 -11.08 -2.47 6.84
C GLY A 92 -9.89 -3.43 6.80
N VAL A 93 -9.83 -4.20 5.72
CA VAL A 93 -8.73 -5.15 5.49
C VAL A 93 -7.46 -4.38 5.13
N TRP A 94 -6.32 -4.77 5.73
CA TRP A 94 -5.01 -4.29 5.31
C TRP A 94 -4.72 -4.64 3.84
N ASN A 95 -4.28 -3.64 3.09
CA ASN A 95 -3.78 -3.77 1.73
C ASN A 95 -2.29 -3.52 1.72
N PHE A 96 -1.54 -4.32 0.96
CA PHE A 96 -0.12 -4.13 0.71
C PHE A 96 0.15 -4.08 -0.79
N ARG A 97 1.03 -3.17 -1.22
CA ARG A 97 1.57 -3.08 -2.58
C ARG A 97 3.03 -2.62 -2.56
N GLU A 98 3.88 -3.28 -3.35
CA GLU A 98 5.10 -2.61 -3.81
C GLU A 98 4.74 -1.70 -5.00
N LEU A 99 4.87 -0.39 -4.80
CA LEU A 99 4.55 0.64 -5.78
C LEU A 99 5.79 0.99 -6.59
N PRO A 100 5.65 1.22 -7.92
CA PRO A 100 6.77 1.49 -8.81
C PRO A 100 7.21 2.95 -8.82
N TYR A 101 7.22 3.58 -7.65
CA TYR A 101 7.75 4.93 -7.43
C TYR A 101 8.24 5.06 -5.98
N GLY A 102 9.12 6.03 -5.76
CA GLY A 102 9.78 6.30 -4.50
C GLY A 102 8.80 6.63 -3.36
N HIS A 103 9.27 6.38 -2.14
CA HIS A 103 8.49 6.63 -0.91
C HIS A 103 8.11 8.11 -0.76
N ASP A 104 9.00 9.02 -1.11
CA ASP A 104 8.76 10.46 -1.08
C ASP A 104 7.70 10.90 -2.12
N PHE A 105 7.67 10.28 -3.31
CA PHE A 105 6.62 10.52 -4.30
C PHE A 105 5.26 9.98 -3.84
N PHE A 106 5.24 8.84 -3.14
CA PHE A 106 4.01 8.36 -2.51
C PHE A 106 3.51 9.35 -1.45
N ILE A 107 4.36 9.76 -0.50
CA ILE A 107 3.95 10.67 0.57
C ILE A 107 3.50 12.01 -0.01
N GLU A 108 4.23 12.57 -0.98
CA GLU A 108 3.84 13.78 -1.70
C GLU A 108 2.43 13.66 -2.29
N ASN A 109 2.15 12.57 -2.99
CA ASN A 109 0.85 12.34 -3.61
C ASN A 109 -0.28 12.31 -2.58
N VAL A 110 -0.11 11.57 -1.47
CA VAL A 110 -1.20 11.42 -0.49
C VAL A 110 -1.41 12.66 0.39
N VAL A 111 -0.43 13.58 0.46
CA VAL A 111 -0.61 14.89 1.12
C VAL A 111 -1.09 15.99 0.16
N ASP A 112 -1.30 15.67 -1.11
CA ASP A 112 -1.87 16.57 -2.11
C ASP A 112 -3.37 16.28 -2.32
N PRO A 113 -4.30 17.00 -1.67
CA PRO A 113 -5.72 16.78 -1.90
C PRO A 113 -6.20 17.25 -3.28
N ALA A 114 -5.45 18.08 -4.00
CA ALA A 114 -5.93 18.71 -5.24
C ALA A 114 -6.04 17.70 -6.39
N HIS A 115 -5.21 16.66 -6.43
CA HIS A 115 -5.28 15.63 -7.46
C HIS A 115 -6.51 14.73 -7.31
N VAL A 116 -7.05 14.57 -6.09
CA VAL A 116 -8.05 13.54 -5.76
C VAL A 116 -9.26 13.52 -6.70
N PRO A 117 -10.02 14.62 -6.88
CA PRO A 117 -11.17 14.62 -7.79
C PRO A 117 -10.79 14.46 -9.27
N VAL A 118 -9.52 14.72 -9.62
CA VAL A 118 -9.02 14.70 -11.00
C VAL A 118 -8.53 13.31 -11.40
N SER A 119 -7.60 12.73 -10.62
CA SER A 119 -7.08 11.38 -10.82
C SER A 119 -8.17 10.34 -10.56
N HIS A 120 -8.92 10.49 -9.46
CA HIS A 120 -9.98 9.54 -9.07
C HIS A 120 -11.36 9.89 -9.63
N HIS A 121 -11.38 10.36 -10.88
CA HIS A 121 -12.60 10.71 -11.59
C HIS A 121 -13.58 9.53 -11.65
N ASN A 122 -14.86 9.79 -11.34
CA ASN A 122 -15.97 8.82 -11.24
C ASN A 122 -15.84 7.81 -10.09
N VAL A 123 -14.82 7.95 -9.23
CA VAL A 123 -14.63 7.11 -8.04
C VAL A 123 -14.78 7.91 -6.75
N VAL A 124 -14.04 9.01 -6.62
CA VAL A 124 -14.04 9.87 -5.41
C VAL A 124 -14.51 11.30 -5.73
N GLY A 125 -14.51 11.69 -7.01
CA GLY A 125 -15.00 13.00 -7.42
C GLY A 125 -15.12 13.15 -8.93
N SER A 126 -15.31 14.39 -9.37
CA SER A 126 -15.40 14.74 -10.78
C SER A 126 -14.33 15.76 -11.16
N ARG A 127 -13.55 15.45 -12.19
CA ARG A 127 -12.58 16.40 -12.80
C ARG A 127 -13.26 17.59 -13.49
N TYR A 128 -14.56 17.48 -13.74
CA TYR A 128 -15.40 18.52 -14.34
C TYR A 128 -16.30 19.22 -13.30
N GLY A 129 -16.15 18.88 -12.01
CA GLY A 129 -16.89 19.51 -10.92
C GLY A 129 -16.19 20.75 -10.35
N GLU A 130 -16.65 21.21 -9.19
CA GLU A 130 -16.00 22.29 -8.42
C GLU A 130 -14.71 21.79 -7.78
N LEU A 131 -13.57 22.32 -8.24
CA LEU A 131 -12.23 21.92 -7.80
C LEU A 131 -11.58 22.91 -6.81
N GLY A 132 -12.28 23.99 -6.46
CA GLY A 132 -11.76 25.02 -5.57
C GLY A 132 -11.55 24.51 -4.15
N LEU A 133 -10.31 24.53 -3.68
CA LEU A 133 -9.95 24.12 -2.31
C LEU A 133 -9.43 25.29 -1.48
N ASN A 134 -9.80 25.31 -0.21
CA ASN A 134 -9.16 26.14 0.81
C ASN A 134 -8.33 25.24 1.74
N MET A 135 -7.03 25.49 1.78
CA MET A 135 -6.07 24.73 2.58
C MET A 135 -5.49 25.57 3.71
N THR A 136 -5.63 25.06 4.93
CA THR A 136 -5.13 25.69 6.16
C THR A 136 -4.06 24.81 6.81
N THR A 137 -3.10 25.43 7.48
CA THR A 137 -2.17 24.69 8.33
C THR A 137 -2.87 24.41 9.67
N LYS A 138 -2.98 23.14 10.05
CA LYS A 138 -3.56 22.71 11.34
C LYS A 138 -2.47 22.50 12.38
N THR A 139 -1.44 21.76 12.01
CA THR A 139 -0.21 21.61 12.79
C THR A 139 0.97 22.11 11.98
N SER A 140 1.75 23.00 12.59
CA SER A 140 2.97 23.53 11.99
C SER A 140 4.00 22.43 11.70
N LEU A 141 4.91 22.72 10.78
CA LEU A 141 5.99 21.83 10.41
C LEU A 141 6.94 21.56 11.60
N THR A 142 7.08 20.28 12.00
CA THR A 142 8.01 19.83 13.05
C THR A 142 8.83 18.63 12.58
N LYS A 143 9.83 18.20 13.35
CA LYS A 143 10.57 16.95 13.06
C LYS A 143 9.66 15.71 13.03
N HIS A 144 8.55 15.73 13.78
CA HIS A 144 7.60 14.63 13.87
C HIS A 144 6.54 14.64 12.75
N GLY A 145 6.42 15.73 11.98
CA GLY A 145 5.44 15.83 10.91
C GLY A 145 4.70 17.17 10.87
N PHE A 146 3.55 17.18 10.19
CA PHE A 146 2.68 18.35 10.03
C PHE A 146 1.23 17.92 9.74
N SER A 147 0.27 18.84 9.80
CA SER A 147 -1.08 18.58 9.29
C SER A 147 -1.73 19.79 8.64
N ILE A 148 -2.59 19.50 7.66
CA ILE A 148 -3.33 20.47 6.86
C ILE A 148 -4.83 20.18 6.97
N GLY A 149 -5.64 21.24 7.02
CA GLY A 149 -7.09 21.16 6.90
C GLY A 149 -7.49 21.55 5.48
N VAL A 150 -8.40 20.79 4.88
CA VAL A 150 -8.83 20.95 3.49
C VAL A 150 -10.34 21.12 3.47
N LYS A 151 -10.82 22.20 2.89
CA LYS A 151 -12.27 22.42 2.69
C LYS A 151 -12.55 22.72 1.23
N ASN A 152 -13.52 22.02 0.65
CA ASN A 152 -14.03 22.36 -0.67
C ASN A 152 -14.82 23.67 -0.56
N ASN A 153 -14.53 24.63 -1.44
CA ASN A 153 -15.19 25.94 -1.45
C ASN A 153 -16.70 25.83 -1.71
N ALA A 154 -17.15 24.77 -2.37
CA ALA A 154 -18.56 24.54 -2.71
C ALA A 154 -19.35 23.79 -1.63
N GLU A 155 -18.69 23.21 -0.61
CA GLU A 155 -19.36 22.36 0.39
C GLU A 155 -19.59 23.08 1.73
N GLU A 156 -20.82 22.99 2.22
CA GLU A 156 -21.16 23.33 3.60
C GLU A 156 -20.78 22.17 4.53
N GLY A 157 -20.11 22.48 5.65
CA GLY A 157 -19.68 21.47 6.62
C GLY A 157 -18.20 21.56 7.04
N SER A 158 -17.77 20.51 7.75
CA SER A 158 -16.40 20.31 8.22
C SER A 158 -15.53 19.76 7.10
N GLY A 159 -14.38 20.39 6.86
CA GLY A 159 -13.39 19.90 5.90
C GLY A 159 -12.67 18.63 6.40
N SER A 160 -11.90 18.02 5.51
CA SER A 160 -11.00 16.91 5.87
C SER A 160 -9.69 17.43 6.48
N THR A 161 -8.98 16.53 7.17
CA THR A 161 -7.64 16.79 7.70
C THR A 161 -6.68 15.75 7.16
N THR A 162 -5.54 16.18 6.63
CA THR A 162 -4.44 15.29 6.23
C THR A 162 -3.25 15.55 7.14
N SER A 163 -2.81 14.51 7.84
CA SER A 163 -1.69 14.55 8.78
C SER A 163 -0.58 13.64 8.29
N PHE A 164 0.64 14.15 8.20
CA PHE A 164 1.84 13.35 8.00
C PHE A 164 2.56 13.20 9.34
N THR A 165 2.80 11.95 9.76
CA THR A 165 3.60 11.60 10.93
C THR A 165 4.84 10.86 10.47
N ALA A 166 6.00 11.43 10.77
CA ALA A 166 7.27 10.89 10.34
C ALA A 166 7.56 9.50 10.92
N PRO A 167 8.24 8.61 10.17
CA PRO A 167 8.71 8.85 8.81
C PRO A 167 7.69 8.46 7.72
N SER A 168 6.62 7.74 8.06
CA SER A 168 5.93 6.90 7.07
C SER A 168 4.40 7.03 7.02
N GLN A 169 3.76 7.61 8.03
CA GLN A 169 2.31 7.61 8.14
C GLN A 169 1.72 8.86 7.52
N VAL A 170 0.67 8.67 6.71
CA VAL A 170 -0.28 9.70 6.34
C VAL A 170 -1.67 9.25 6.77
N LEU A 171 -2.32 10.07 7.58
CA LEU A 171 -3.68 9.85 8.07
C LEU A 171 -4.58 10.93 7.47
N ILE A 172 -5.57 10.51 6.68
CA ILE A 172 -6.58 11.40 6.10
C ILE A 172 -7.89 11.16 6.84
N GLU A 173 -8.35 12.14 7.61
CA GLU A 173 -9.64 12.15 8.28
C GLU A 173 -10.66 12.93 7.44
N ALA A 174 -11.79 12.30 7.13
CA ALA A 174 -12.97 12.92 6.55
C ALA A 174 -14.14 12.77 7.53
N PRO A 175 -14.46 13.81 8.32
CA PRO A 175 -15.61 13.80 9.22
C PRO A 175 -16.92 13.61 8.44
N PHE A 176 -17.87 12.90 9.03
CA PHE A 176 -19.22 12.79 8.52
C PHE A 176 -20.20 12.66 9.68
N GLY A 177 -21.48 12.99 9.45
CA GLY A 177 -22.51 12.83 10.48
C GLY A 177 -22.18 13.59 11.78
N ASP A 178 -22.58 13.00 12.91
CA ASP A 178 -22.49 13.59 14.25
C ASP A 178 -21.54 12.80 15.18
N ASP A 179 -21.40 13.25 16.44
CA ASP A 179 -20.67 12.55 17.50
C ASP A 179 -19.19 12.23 17.18
N GLY A 180 -18.58 13.02 16.29
CA GLY A 180 -17.22 12.81 15.84
C GLY A 180 -17.05 11.60 14.91
N ALA A 181 -18.12 11.13 14.29
CA ALA A 181 -18.02 10.11 13.25
C ALA A 181 -17.15 10.59 12.08
N ALA A 182 -16.33 9.69 11.56
CA ALA A 182 -15.30 10.03 10.60
C ALA A 182 -14.82 8.80 9.83
N GLN A 183 -14.46 9.01 8.57
CA GLN A 183 -13.69 8.05 7.79
C GLN A 183 -12.21 8.41 7.88
N TYR A 184 -11.38 7.40 8.06
CA TYR A 184 -9.94 7.50 8.01
C TYR A 184 -9.38 6.68 6.86
N LEU A 185 -8.50 7.28 6.06
CA LEU A 185 -7.52 6.52 5.28
C LEU A 185 -6.22 6.50 6.08
N GLU A 186 -5.88 5.32 6.55
CA GLU A 186 -4.65 5.04 7.29
C GLU A 186 -3.63 4.48 6.29
N LEU A 187 -2.62 5.28 5.95
CA LEU A 187 -1.67 5.01 4.88
C LEU A 187 -0.24 5.03 5.43
N TYR A 188 0.53 4.00 5.11
CA TYR A 188 1.95 3.89 5.42
C TYR A 188 2.74 3.67 4.15
N SER A 189 3.96 4.17 4.13
CA SER A 189 4.93 3.84 3.09
C SER A 189 6.32 3.62 3.66
N SER A 190 7.07 2.68 3.10
CA SER A 190 8.50 2.50 3.37
C SER A 190 9.28 2.41 2.05
N PRO A 191 10.56 2.82 2.03
CA PRO A 191 11.42 2.53 0.89
C PRO A 191 11.52 1.01 0.66
N SER A 192 11.49 0.56 -0.60
CA SER A 192 11.78 -0.83 -0.98
C SER A 192 13.17 -0.91 -1.63
N ARG A 193 13.30 -0.26 -2.79
CA ARG A 193 14.52 -0.14 -3.59
C ARG A 193 14.45 1.15 -4.40
N PRO A 194 15.53 1.64 -5.01
CA PRO A 194 15.51 2.89 -5.76
C PRO A 194 14.36 2.96 -6.79
N GLY A 195 13.50 3.96 -6.64
CA GLY A 195 12.29 4.17 -7.44
C GLY A 195 11.10 3.25 -7.11
N PHE A 196 11.11 2.58 -5.96
CA PHE A 196 10.02 1.71 -5.50
C PHE A 196 9.79 1.89 -3.99
N SER A 197 8.54 1.77 -3.58
CA SER A 197 8.14 1.86 -2.18
C SER A 197 7.14 0.77 -1.83
N ASN A 198 7.14 0.35 -0.57
CA ASN A 198 6.12 -0.52 -0.02
C ASN A 198 5.02 0.34 0.58
N HIS A 199 3.79 0.18 0.11
CA HIS A 199 2.60 0.80 0.69
C HIS A 199 1.81 -0.23 1.50
N VAL A 200 1.43 0.14 2.72
CA VAL A 200 0.45 -0.58 3.54
C VAL A 200 -0.66 0.40 3.90
N GLY A 201 -1.92 0.02 3.73
CA GLY A 201 -3.01 0.90 4.12
C GLY A 201 -4.35 0.22 4.29
N ARG A 202 -5.26 0.90 4.96
CA ARG A 202 -6.66 0.48 5.13
C ARG A 202 -7.57 1.68 5.35
N MET A 203 -8.86 1.43 5.20
CA MET A 203 -9.91 2.33 5.66
C MET A 203 -10.28 1.99 7.10
N VAL A 204 -10.48 3.00 7.94
CA VAL A 204 -11.08 2.86 9.27
C VAL A 204 -12.28 3.78 9.34
N ILE A 205 -13.39 3.33 9.90
CA ILE A 205 -14.61 4.11 10.05
C ILE A 205 -14.96 4.19 11.52
N LEU A 206 -15.08 5.41 12.01
CA LEU A 206 -15.71 5.72 13.28
C LEU A 206 -17.17 6.02 13.01
N LYS A 207 -18.05 5.14 13.47
CA LYS A 207 -19.50 5.31 13.36
C LYS A 207 -19.98 6.33 14.38
N ASP A 208 -21.14 6.93 14.14
CA ASP A 208 -21.83 7.73 15.15
C ASP A 208 -22.40 6.81 16.25
N LYS A 209 -23.15 7.39 17.21
CA LYS A 209 -23.78 6.63 18.30
C LYS A 209 -24.89 5.68 17.85
N SER A 210 -25.40 5.80 16.61
CA SER A 210 -26.38 4.83 16.06
C SER A 210 -25.72 3.50 15.70
N LEU A 211 -24.39 3.47 15.58
CA LEU A 211 -23.60 2.32 15.15
C LEU A 211 -23.92 1.83 13.72
N GLU A 212 -24.69 2.60 12.96
CA GLU A 212 -25.01 2.32 11.57
C GLU A 212 -23.88 2.76 10.64
N MET A 213 -23.70 2.01 9.55
CA MET A 213 -22.77 2.39 8.50
C MET A 213 -23.44 3.42 7.58
N PRO A 214 -22.81 4.58 7.31
CA PRO A 214 -23.37 5.57 6.40
C PRO A 214 -23.65 4.95 5.03
N LYS A 215 -24.84 5.19 4.47
CA LYS A 215 -25.28 4.58 3.20
C LYS A 215 -24.25 4.76 2.07
N LEU A 216 -23.62 5.93 1.98
CA LEU A 216 -22.59 6.23 0.97
C LEU A 216 -21.31 5.38 1.15
N LEU A 217 -21.01 4.95 2.38
CA LEU A 217 -19.84 4.13 2.73
C LEU A 217 -20.13 2.62 2.76
N GLN A 218 -21.41 2.22 2.71
CA GLN A 218 -21.79 0.80 2.72
C GLN A 218 -21.17 0.03 1.55
N GLN A 219 -21.03 0.64 0.38
CA GLN A 219 -20.40 0.02 -0.79
C GLN A 219 -18.92 -0.33 -0.57
N PHE A 220 -18.19 0.46 0.22
CA PHE A 220 -16.76 0.25 0.53
C PHE A 220 -16.55 -0.69 1.72
N THR A 221 -17.63 -1.03 2.43
CA THR A 221 -17.61 -1.82 3.66
C THR A 221 -18.37 -3.13 3.53
N LEU A 222 -18.79 -3.47 2.30
CA LEU A 222 -19.38 -4.77 1.99
C LEU A 222 -18.47 -5.90 2.49
N PRO A 223 -19.04 -6.97 3.08
CA PRO A 223 -18.27 -8.10 3.61
C PRO A 223 -17.76 -8.98 2.46
N LEU A 224 -16.84 -8.44 1.67
CA LEU A 224 -16.19 -9.14 0.58
C LEU A 224 -15.06 -10.05 1.12
N PRO A 225 -14.79 -11.19 0.46
CA PRO A 225 -13.59 -11.96 0.75
C PRO A 225 -12.35 -11.07 0.63
N LYS A 226 -11.37 -11.26 1.52
CA LYS A 226 -10.14 -10.43 1.57
C LYS A 226 -9.47 -10.25 0.20
N TRP A 227 -9.36 -11.34 -0.58
CA TRP A 227 -8.75 -11.31 -1.91
C TRP A 227 -9.50 -10.40 -2.90
N ALA A 228 -10.83 -10.27 -2.78
CA ALA A 228 -11.63 -9.44 -3.66
C ALA A 228 -11.38 -7.96 -3.36
N ASN A 229 -11.37 -7.58 -2.07
CA ASN A 229 -10.94 -6.25 -1.62
C ASN A 229 -9.52 -5.92 -2.11
N HIS A 230 -8.60 -6.88 -2.01
CA HIS A 230 -7.23 -6.70 -2.49
C HIS A 230 -7.17 -6.40 -3.99
N ILE A 231 -7.93 -7.08 -4.84
CA ILE A 231 -7.95 -6.78 -6.29
C ILE A 231 -8.54 -5.40 -6.56
N LEU A 232 -9.64 -5.05 -5.88
CA LEU A 232 -10.30 -3.75 -6.06
C LEU A 232 -9.38 -2.59 -5.67
N ALA A 233 -8.52 -2.76 -4.66
CA ALA A 233 -7.54 -1.75 -4.27
C ALA A 233 -6.57 -1.38 -5.42
N SER A 234 -6.22 -2.32 -6.32
CA SER A 234 -5.41 -2.00 -7.50
C SER A 234 -6.12 -1.05 -8.46
N ALA A 235 -7.45 -1.14 -8.58
CA ALA A 235 -8.21 -0.24 -9.45
C ALA A 235 -8.16 1.22 -8.97
N PHE A 236 -7.91 1.45 -7.67
CA PHE A 236 -7.71 2.78 -7.11
C PHE A 236 -6.26 3.25 -7.25
N LEU A 237 -5.30 2.46 -6.76
CA LEU A 237 -3.88 2.84 -6.74
C LEU A 237 -3.26 3.02 -8.13
N HIS A 238 -3.76 2.30 -9.14
CA HIS A 238 -3.24 2.40 -10.50
C HIS A 238 -3.63 3.70 -11.20
N GLN A 239 -4.57 4.47 -10.65
CA GLN A 239 -4.98 5.76 -11.20
C GLN A 239 -3.90 6.82 -11.01
N ASP A 240 -3.11 6.78 -9.93
CA ASP A 240 -1.97 7.68 -9.74
C ASP A 240 -0.67 7.12 -10.28
N ALA A 241 -0.55 5.78 -10.31
CA ALA A 241 0.73 5.11 -10.46
C ALA A 241 1.47 5.48 -11.76
N LEU A 242 0.75 5.71 -12.86
CA LEU A 242 1.37 6.11 -14.13
C LEU A 242 1.99 7.51 -14.06
N PHE A 243 1.32 8.45 -13.39
CA PHE A 243 1.80 9.82 -13.20
C PHE A 243 3.04 9.83 -12.31
N LEU A 244 2.97 9.19 -11.15
CA LEU A 244 4.05 9.19 -10.16
C LEU A 244 5.29 8.45 -10.68
N HIS A 245 5.08 7.30 -11.33
CA HIS A 245 6.15 6.57 -12.01
C HIS A 245 6.80 7.43 -13.10
N GLY A 246 5.99 8.08 -13.93
CA GLY A 246 6.48 8.98 -14.98
C GLY A 246 7.27 10.17 -14.41
N GLN A 247 6.72 10.87 -13.43
CA GLN A 247 7.28 12.06 -12.78
C GLN A 247 8.65 11.76 -12.19
N GLU A 248 8.78 10.73 -11.35
CA GLU A 248 10.06 10.39 -10.70
C GLU A 248 11.14 10.09 -11.75
N ARG A 249 10.84 9.29 -12.78
CA ARG A 249 11.82 8.95 -13.82
C ARG A 249 12.20 10.16 -14.67
N SER A 250 11.25 11.03 -14.99
CA SER A 250 11.51 12.26 -15.74
C SER A 250 12.42 13.21 -14.96
N LEU A 251 12.12 13.47 -13.68
CA LEU A 251 12.96 14.31 -12.82
C LEU A 251 14.38 13.74 -12.67
N ALA A 252 14.49 12.41 -12.51
CA ALA A 252 15.79 11.74 -12.39
C ALA A 252 16.59 11.77 -13.70
N HIS A 253 15.93 11.59 -14.84
CA HIS A 253 16.53 11.67 -16.17
C HIS A 253 17.05 13.08 -16.48
N ASN A 254 16.24 14.09 -16.16
CA ASN A 254 16.56 15.50 -16.38
C ASN A 254 17.56 16.07 -15.38
N ARG A 255 17.92 15.31 -14.33
CA ARG A 255 18.81 15.75 -13.23
C ARG A 255 18.22 16.95 -12.49
N GLU A 256 16.92 16.88 -12.22
CA GLU A 256 16.18 17.90 -11.47
C GLU A 256 15.97 17.47 -10.02
N TYR A 257 15.72 16.17 -9.81
CA TYR A 257 15.63 15.54 -8.50
C TYR A 257 15.85 14.03 -8.60
N ARG A 258 16.55 13.46 -7.61
CA ARG A 258 16.71 12.01 -7.44
C ARG A 258 16.56 11.64 -5.97
N THR A 259 15.60 10.77 -5.69
CA THR A 259 15.26 10.27 -4.35
C THR A 259 16.46 9.74 -3.57
N SER A 260 17.39 9.04 -4.24
CA SER A 260 18.55 8.41 -3.62
C SER A 260 19.78 9.32 -3.46
N GLN A 261 19.84 10.43 -4.20
CA GLN A 261 21.01 11.32 -4.24
C GLN A 261 20.58 12.75 -4.61
N PRO A 262 20.49 13.68 -3.64
CA PRO A 262 20.22 15.08 -3.94
C PRO A 262 21.54 15.77 -4.28
N ALA A 263 22.10 15.49 -5.45
CA ALA A 263 23.40 16.03 -5.86
C ALA A 263 23.25 17.47 -6.39
N ASN A 264 23.29 18.50 -5.54
CA ASN A 264 22.98 19.90 -5.92
C ASN A 264 21.59 20.13 -6.59
N ASP A 265 20.84 19.05 -6.75
CA ASP A 265 19.49 18.97 -7.27
C ASP A 265 18.55 19.34 -6.13
N SER A 266 17.76 20.38 -6.33
CA SER A 266 16.77 20.78 -5.33
C SER A 266 15.39 20.67 -5.91
N TYR A 267 14.62 19.75 -5.34
CA TYR A 267 13.16 19.76 -5.47
C TYR A 267 12.58 21.15 -5.14
N SER A 268 13.28 21.98 -4.34
CA SER A 268 12.90 23.36 -4.04
C SER A 268 12.88 24.30 -5.25
N LYS A 269 13.40 23.90 -6.42
CA LYS A 269 13.22 24.67 -7.66
C LYS A 269 11.84 24.46 -8.30
N ALA A 270 11.10 23.42 -7.87
CA ALA A 270 9.71 23.25 -8.29
C ALA A 270 8.90 24.48 -7.86
N VAL A 271 8.19 25.09 -8.81
CA VAL A 271 7.32 26.23 -8.55
C VAL A 271 5.96 25.66 -8.14
N MET A 272 5.61 25.85 -6.86
CA MET A 272 4.33 25.48 -6.26
C MET A 272 3.62 26.76 -5.82
N PRO A 273 3.06 27.54 -6.77
CA PRO A 273 2.62 28.91 -6.50
C PRO A 273 1.24 28.95 -5.84
N CYS A 274 0.51 27.82 -5.82
CA CYS A 274 -0.88 27.80 -5.41
C CYS A 274 -1.01 27.46 -3.92
N SER A 275 -2.03 28.05 -3.28
CA SER A 275 -2.38 27.72 -1.90
C SER A 275 -2.76 26.25 -1.72
N THR A 276 -3.17 25.58 -2.79
CA THR A 276 -3.50 24.16 -2.84
C THR A 276 -2.28 23.24 -2.79
N ASP A 277 -1.07 23.76 -2.97
CA ASP A 277 0.17 22.97 -2.92
C ASP A 277 0.72 22.84 -1.48
N LYS A 278 -0.01 23.37 -0.48
CA LYS A 278 0.48 23.51 0.90
C LYS A 278 0.95 22.18 1.52
N GLY A 279 0.28 21.08 1.22
CA GLY A 279 0.69 19.74 1.69
C GLY A 279 2.04 19.31 1.11
N VAL A 280 2.20 19.44 -0.20
CA VAL A 280 3.45 19.14 -0.92
C VAL A 280 4.59 20.03 -0.44
N ILE A 281 4.36 21.35 -0.34
CA ILE A 281 5.33 22.32 0.17
C ILE A 281 5.80 21.93 1.58
N ASN A 282 4.87 21.60 2.47
CA ASN A 282 5.21 21.19 3.83
C ASN A 282 6.05 19.91 3.83
N PHE A 283 5.66 18.89 3.07
CA PHE A 283 6.40 17.63 3.01
C PHE A 283 7.81 17.80 2.43
N ARG A 284 7.98 18.57 1.35
CA ARG A 284 9.29 18.79 0.74
C ARG A 284 10.19 19.65 1.62
N ASN A 285 9.63 20.63 2.33
CA ASN A 285 10.35 21.36 3.38
C ASN A 285 10.72 20.46 4.56
N TRP A 286 9.84 19.54 4.97
CA TRP A 286 10.13 18.55 6.01
C TRP A 286 11.31 17.68 5.62
N MET A 287 11.27 17.10 4.41
CA MET A 287 12.35 16.28 3.85
C MET A 287 13.69 17.02 3.88
N GLY A 288 13.72 18.27 3.38
CA GLY A 288 14.95 19.07 3.34
C GLY A 288 15.48 19.45 4.73
N ARG A 289 14.61 19.77 5.69
CA ARG A 289 15.02 20.24 7.03
C ARG A 289 15.35 19.13 8.02
N PHE A 290 14.63 18.00 7.95
CA PHE A 290 14.66 16.97 8.99
C PHE A 290 15.12 15.59 8.48
N ALA A 291 15.05 15.31 7.17
CA ALA A 291 15.42 14.02 6.58
C ALA A 291 16.62 14.11 5.62
N GLY A 292 17.34 15.24 5.58
CA GLY A 292 18.50 15.44 4.71
C GLY A 292 18.17 15.53 3.20
N GLY A 293 16.90 15.68 2.84
CA GLY A 293 16.42 15.90 1.47
C GLY A 293 16.39 14.67 0.56
N HIS A 294 16.71 13.48 1.08
CA HIS A 294 16.79 12.25 0.29
C HIS A 294 16.52 11.00 1.13
N ILE A 295 16.44 9.85 0.46
CA ILE A 295 16.27 8.55 1.08
C ILE A 295 17.57 7.75 0.91
N PRO A 296 18.23 7.34 2.01
CA PRO A 296 19.46 6.59 1.93
C PRO A 296 19.18 5.15 1.50
N PHE A 297 19.80 4.72 0.39
CA PHE A 297 19.83 3.32 -0.05
C PHE A 297 21.26 2.78 0.05
N ARG A 298 21.42 1.52 0.46
CA ARG A 298 22.71 0.83 0.43
C ARG A 298 22.90 0.12 -0.91
N GLY A 299 24.12 0.12 -1.44
CA GLY A 299 24.48 -0.60 -2.67
C GLY A 299 24.13 0.17 -3.95
N ASP A 300 23.63 -0.54 -4.95
CA ASP A 300 23.23 0.07 -6.23
C ASP A 300 22.00 0.95 -6.03
N THR A 301 22.15 2.23 -6.37
CA THR A 301 21.10 3.25 -6.26
C THR A 301 20.41 3.55 -7.59
N THR A 302 20.71 2.76 -8.63
CA THR A 302 20.16 2.91 -9.96
C THR A 302 18.66 2.62 -9.97
N MET A 303 17.89 3.61 -10.41
CA MET A 303 16.45 3.46 -10.60
C MET A 303 16.15 2.86 -11.99
N PRO A 304 15.24 1.88 -12.09
CA PRO A 304 14.79 1.35 -13.38
C PRO A 304 14.14 2.41 -14.28
N ALA A 305 14.34 2.27 -15.59
CA ALA A 305 13.74 3.13 -16.61
C ALA A 305 12.19 3.08 -16.58
N LYS A 306 11.57 4.10 -17.18
CA LYS A 306 10.10 4.19 -17.28
C LYS A 306 9.55 2.97 -18.02
N ASN A 307 8.60 2.26 -17.42
CA ASN A 307 7.97 1.08 -18.01
C ASN A 307 6.53 0.89 -17.50
N ASN A 308 5.55 1.04 -18.38
CA ASN A 308 4.14 0.87 -18.05
C ASN A 308 3.78 -0.57 -17.64
N ASP A 309 4.50 -1.58 -18.14
CA ASP A 309 4.24 -2.97 -17.74
C ASP A 309 4.52 -3.20 -16.27
N VAL A 310 5.52 -2.50 -15.71
CA VAL A 310 5.84 -2.54 -14.28
C VAL A 310 4.78 -1.81 -13.46
N VAL A 311 4.18 -0.75 -14.02
CA VAL A 311 3.12 0.03 -13.35
C VAL A 311 1.88 -0.82 -13.07
N PHE A 312 1.51 -1.67 -14.02
CA PHE A 312 0.27 -2.45 -13.95
C PHE A 312 0.47 -3.90 -13.50
N ASP A 313 1.68 -4.28 -13.10
CA ASP A 313 2.04 -5.64 -12.67
C ASP A 313 1.53 -5.92 -11.24
N VAL A 314 0.33 -6.49 -11.16
CA VAL A 314 -0.29 -6.91 -9.89
C VAL A 314 0.38 -8.17 -9.32
N TRP A 315 0.92 -9.02 -10.19
CA TRP A 315 1.55 -10.27 -9.76
C TRP A 315 2.77 -10.00 -8.87
N ASN A 316 3.68 -9.16 -9.37
CA ASN A 316 4.93 -8.85 -8.68
C ASN A 316 4.74 -7.85 -7.53
N SER A 317 3.83 -6.88 -7.68
CA SER A 317 3.54 -5.91 -6.60
C SER A 317 2.73 -6.49 -5.43
N HIS A 318 2.02 -7.61 -5.64
CA HIS A 318 1.13 -8.16 -4.61
C HIS A 318 0.91 -9.67 -4.67
N THR A 319 0.32 -10.19 -5.76
CA THR A 319 -0.34 -11.51 -5.71
C THR A 319 0.59 -12.62 -5.27
N LYS A 320 1.84 -12.64 -5.75
CA LYS A 320 2.82 -13.67 -5.40
C LYS A 320 3.20 -13.70 -3.91
N HIS A 321 2.92 -12.62 -3.19
CA HIS A 321 3.22 -12.45 -1.76
C HIS A 321 1.99 -12.61 -0.86
N CYS A 322 0.77 -12.71 -1.43
CA CYS A 322 -0.47 -12.76 -0.66
C CYS A 322 -1.08 -14.16 -0.66
N SER A 323 -1.10 -14.82 0.50
CA SER A 323 -1.67 -16.15 0.67
C SER A 323 -3.17 -16.20 0.32
N TYR A 324 -3.93 -15.16 0.66
CA TYR A 324 -5.35 -15.05 0.31
C TYR A 324 -5.57 -15.01 -1.21
N CYS A 325 -4.80 -14.18 -1.91
CA CYS A 325 -4.89 -14.04 -3.36
C CYS A 325 -4.38 -15.28 -4.10
N LEU A 326 -3.31 -15.92 -3.64
CA LEU A 326 -2.82 -17.19 -4.21
C LEU A 326 -3.85 -18.32 -4.05
N ALA A 327 -4.45 -18.44 -2.86
CA ALA A 327 -5.49 -19.44 -2.62
C ALA A 327 -6.73 -19.20 -3.50
N ALA A 328 -7.17 -17.94 -3.61
CA ALA A 328 -8.27 -17.56 -4.49
C ALA A 328 -7.94 -17.85 -5.96
N LEU A 329 -6.76 -17.45 -6.43
CA LEU A 329 -6.29 -17.68 -7.80
C LEU A 329 -6.28 -19.17 -8.15
N LYS A 330 -5.80 -20.03 -7.24
CA LYS A 330 -5.83 -21.49 -7.42
C LYS A 330 -7.28 -22.01 -7.58
N ARG A 331 -8.19 -21.57 -6.71
CA ARG A 331 -9.61 -21.97 -6.73
C ARG A 331 -10.33 -21.47 -7.99
N LEU A 332 -10.08 -20.22 -8.40
CA LEU A 332 -10.66 -19.63 -9.60
C LEU A 332 -10.16 -20.32 -10.87
N LYS A 333 -8.87 -20.67 -10.95
CA LYS A 333 -8.31 -21.47 -12.05
C LYS A 333 -8.99 -22.84 -12.16
N MET A 334 -9.19 -23.51 -11.03
CA MET A 334 -9.91 -24.79 -10.98
C MET A 334 -11.37 -24.64 -11.43
N ALA A 335 -12.09 -23.63 -10.92
CA ALA A 335 -13.47 -23.34 -11.29
C ALA A 335 -13.60 -23.03 -12.79
N ARG A 336 -12.67 -22.26 -13.37
CA ARG A 336 -12.62 -21.98 -14.81
C ARG A 336 -12.47 -23.26 -15.62
N THR A 337 -11.51 -24.12 -15.24
CA THR A 337 -11.30 -25.40 -15.93
C THR A 337 -12.57 -26.26 -15.87
N LEU A 338 -13.20 -26.36 -14.70
CA LEU A 338 -14.44 -27.11 -14.53
C LEU A 338 -15.58 -26.52 -15.38
N ALA A 339 -15.69 -25.19 -15.47
CA ALA A 339 -16.70 -24.52 -16.29
C ALA A 339 -16.54 -24.88 -17.78
N PHE A 340 -15.32 -24.80 -18.32
CA PHE A 340 -15.07 -25.16 -19.72
C PHE A 340 -15.26 -26.66 -19.98
N LEU A 341 -14.83 -27.54 -19.07
CA LEU A 341 -15.06 -28.98 -19.19
C LEU A 341 -16.54 -29.32 -19.16
N THR A 342 -17.31 -28.67 -18.28
CA THR A 342 -18.76 -28.87 -18.18
C THR A 342 -19.47 -28.35 -19.43
N SER A 343 -19.06 -27.20 -19.97
CA SER A 343 -19.55 -26.67 -21.24
C SER A 343 -19.33 -27.68 -22.38
N ALA A 344 -18.10 -28.16 -22.56
CA ALA A 344 -17.76 -29.15 -23.57
C ALA A 344 -18.57 -30.45 -23.39
N LEU A 345 -18.67 -30.96 -22.16
CA LEU A 345 -19.41 -32.17 -21.84
C LEU A 345 -20.90 -32.06 -22.18
N ILE A 346 -21.54 -30.95 -21.81
CA ILE A 346 -22.97 -30.69 -22.12
C ILE A 346 -23.16 -30.57 -23.63
N ALA A 347 -22.26 -29.87 -24.34
CA ALA A 347 -22.32 -29.72 -25.79
C ALA A 347 -22.21 -31.05 -26.53
N THR A 348 -21.36 -31.97 -26.03
CA THR A 348 -21.13 -33.29 -26.61
C THR A 348 -22.23 -34.30 -26.26
N ILE A 349 -22.56 -34.47 -24.97
CA ILE A 349 -23.50 -35.51 -24.51
C ILE A 349 -24.95 -35.12 -24.79
N ARG A 350 -25.28 -33.82 -24.80
CA ARG A 350 -26.64 -33.29 -24.95
C ARG A 350 -27.65 -34.02 -24.06
N PRO A 351 -27.53 -33.86 -22.72
CA PRO A 351 -28.32 -34.64 -21.77
C PRO A 351 -29.82 -34.54 -22.06
N LYS A 352 -30.50 -35.69 -22.14
CA LYS A 352 -31.92 -35.75 -22.53
C LYS A 352 -32.83 -34.88 -21.66
N PHE A 353 -32.51 -34.73 -20.37
CA PHE A 353 -33.28 -33.90 -19.43
C PHE A 353 -33.21 -32.39 -19.72
N LEU A 354 -32.20 -31.91 -20.48
CA LEU A 354 -32.06 -30.50 -20.85
C LEU A 354 -32.69 -30.14 -22.19
N SER A 355 -33.14 -31.12 -22.98
CA SER A 355 -33.47 -30.96 -24.42
C SER A 355 -32.28 -30.45 -25.27
N ALA A 356 -32.43 -30.43 -26.59
CA ALA A 356 -31.40 -29.90 -27.49
C ALA A 356 -31.14 -28.40 -27.26
N VAL A 357 -32.22 -27.61 -27.14
CA VAL A 357 -32.12 -26.15 -26.92
C VAL A 357 -31.54 -25.84 -25.55
N GLY A 358 -32.00 -26.49 -24.49
CA GLY A 358 -31.47 -26.25 -23.14
C GLY A 358 -30.03 -26.74 -22.96
N SER A 359 -29.59 -27.77 -23.69
CA SER A 359 -28.17 -28.16 -23.73
C SER A 359 -27.29 -27.07 -24.35
N VAL A 360 -27.75 -26.43 -25.44
CA VAL A 360 -27.02 -25.30 -26.07
C VAL A 360 -26.93 -24.12 -25.11
N ILE A 361 -28.06 -23.70 -24.51
CA ILE A 361 -28.08 -22.57 -23.55
C ILE A 361 -27.17 -22.85 -22.36
N SER A 362 -27.25 -24.05 -21.77
CA SER A 362 -26.43 -24.41 -20.61
C SER A 362 -24.94 -24.44 -20.97
N SER A 363 -24.58 -25.03 -22.11
CA SER A 363 -23.21 -25.04 -22.60
C SER A 363 -22.65 -23.63 -22.78
N LEU A 364 -23.41 -22.74 -23.41
CA LEU A 364 -23.04 -21.33 -23.58
C LEU A 364 -22.91 -20.60 -22.24
N GLY A 365 -23.80 -20.89 -21.28
CA GLY A 365 -23.73 -20.35 -19.92
C GLY A 365 -22.42 -20.73 -19.22
N PHE A 366 -22.05 -22.01 -19.24
CA PHE A 366 -20.78 -22.47 -18.66
C PHE A 366 -19.54 -21.93 -19.41
N ALA A 367 -19.60 -21.82 -20.74
CA ALA A 367 -18.53 -21.18 -21.51
C ALA A 367 -18.37 -19.70 -21.12
N GLY A 368 -19.49 -18.97 -21.04
CA GLY A 368 -19.54 -17.58 -20.60
C GLY A 368 -18.97 -17.40 -19.19
N ALA A 369 -19.34 -18.27 -18.25
CA ALA A 369 -18.76 -18.29 -16.91
C ALA A 369 -17.23 -18.53 -16.94
N GLY A 370 -16.75 -19.47 -17.77
CA GLY A 370 -15.32 -19.71 -17.97
C GLY A 370 -14.57 -18.49 -18.52
N PHE A 371 -15.16 -17.75 -19.45
CA PHE A 371 -14.60 -16.49 -19.96
C PHE A 371 -14.60 -15.39 -18.89
N GLY A 372 -15.69 -15.24 -18.14
CA GLY A 372 -15.78 -14.29 -17.03
C GLY A 372 -14.70 -14.56 -15.97
N LEU A 373 -14.53 -15.83 -15.57
CA LEU A 373 -13.46 -16.26 -14.66
C LEU A 373 -12.07 -16.00 -15.24
N SER A 374 -11.88 -16.11 -16.57
CA SER A 374 -10.59 -15.79 -17.20
C SER A 374 -10.22 -14.32 -17.06
N LYS A 375 -11.18 -13.41 -17.24
CA LYS A 375 -10.97 -11.97 -17.01
C LYS A 375 -10.63 -11.69 -15.54
N LEU A 376 -11.40 -12.27 -14.61
CA LEU A 376 -11.14 -12.11 -13.17
C LEU A 376 -9.76 -12.65 -12.77
N ILE A 377 -9.36 -13.82 -13.30
CA ILE A 377 -8.02 -14.38 -13.10
C ILE A 377 -6.95 -13.42 -13.63
N GLY A 378 -7.18 -12.76 -14.77
CA GLY A 378 -6.26 -11.79 -15.35
C GLY A 378 -5.92 -10.64 -14.39
N MET A 379 -6.89 -10.18 -13.60
CA MET A 379 -6.69 -9.09 -12.63
C MET A 379 -5.70 -9.43 -11.49
N PHE A 380 -5.42 -10.71 -11.24
CA PHE A 380 -4.37 -11.12 -10.30
C PHE A 380 -2.95 -10.94 -10.87
N TYR A 381 -2.84 -10.72 -12.18
CA TYR A 381 -1.56 -10.57 -12.90
C TYR A 381 -1.33 -9.16 -13.36
N LYS A 382 -2.32 -8.59 -14.06
CA LYS A 382 -2.21 -7.25 -14.65
C LYS A 382 -3.56 -6.54 -14.56
N TYR A 383 -3.52 -5.26 -14.20
CA TYR A 383 -4.69 -4.39 -14.25
C TYR A 383 -4.28 -3.07 -14.89
N GLU A 384 -4.53 -2.94 -16.20
CA GLU A 384 -4.23 -1.71 -16.93
C GLU A 384 -5.30 -0.66 -16.67
N PHE A 385 -4.87 0.58 -16.58
CA PHE A 385 -5.75 1.72 -16.43
C PHE A 385 -5.30 2.86 -17.34
N SER A 386 -6.26 3.58 -17.90
CA SER A 386 -6.05 4.68 -18.83
C SER A 386 -7.03 5.80 -18.51
N HIS A 387 -6.51 6.99 -18.20
CA HIS A 387 -7.37 8.16 -18.00
C HIS A 387 -8.06 8.63 -19.27
N ALA A 388 -7.52 8.28 -20.46
CA ALA A 388 -8.12 8.65 -21.73
C ALA A 388 -9.46 7.93 -21.96
N ASP A 389 -9.60 6.72 -21.39
CA ASP A 389 -10.79 5.89 -21.51
C ASP A 389 -11.79 6.11 -20.35
N ASN A 390 -11.41 6.93 -19.35
CA ASN A 390 -12.26 7.27 -18.21
C ASN A 390 -12.99 8.60 -18.46
N HIS A 391 -14.09 8.50 -19.24
CA HIS A 391 -14.94 9.63 -19.64
C HIS A 391 -15.96 10.05 -18.59
#